data_AF-A0A924UCF9-F1
#
_entry.id   AF-A0A924UCF9-F1
#
_cell.length_a   1.000
_cell.length_b   1.000
_cell.length_c   1.000
_cell.angle_alpha   90.00
_cell.angle_beta   90.00
_cell.angle_gamma   90.00
#
_symmetry.space_group_name_H-M   'P 1'
#
loop_
_entity.id
_entity.type
_entity.pdbx_description
1 polymer ?
#
loop_
_entity_poly.entity_id
_entity_poly.type
_entity_poly.pdbx_seq_one_letter_code
_entity_poly.pdbx_strand_id
1 'polypeptide(L)'
;MQKPEAPLNFAMVTSAAQIITATHGWRAKCLQRLVRLDLPVPTTVALPAQTVRAIAAGAQVDVPAILHHFGPTPLISVRPSPQNPDWGGPSTILNIGMNAARHQALRASHGNLAADALYLRFVQSYATHVARLDPDIFEPGQPTQDALRDALKHYEREMEEPYPEDPARLLTEVLRPMARAWEGTSARLLRQAKGAPAQAALGLVVQAMAQGIGQGISGSGVIQFVDPITGQPQITGRYLGQSQGRDALHKTEAIYLTQDPRGPSLQDLAPPVFADLIRYGAVCRVKLREEMQIEFTLEDGQLSVLDAVKVTRSARAALKIAVALADDGVISRDEAVLRVQPRSLTELLHSQVDPRGPRDVFAKGIAASPGAATGRIVFTSAAAQDSANRGEPCILCRRETEPE
;
A
#
# COMPACT_ATOMS: atom_id res chain seq x y z
N MET A 1 -5.84 38.16 -23.25
CA MET A 1 -6.23 37.91 -21.84
C MET A 1 -6.72 36.49 -21.74
N GLN A 2 -5.92 35.58 -21.17
CA GLN A 2 -6.39 34.24 -20.81
C GLN A 2 -7.45 34.39 -19.71
N LYS A 3 -8.60 33.72 -19.87
CA LYS A 3 -9.60 33.60 -18.79
C LYS A 3 -8.87 33.07 -17.54
N PRO A 4 -9.17 33.58 -16.33
CA PRO A 4 -8.67 32.94 -15.10
C PRO A 4 -9.15 31.48 -15.10
N GLU A 5 -8.21 30.54 -15.05
CA GLU A 5 -8.52 29.13 -14.87
C GLU A 5 -9.35 28.98 -13.59
N ALA A 6 -10.44 28.20 -13.66
CA ALA A 6 -11.23 27.89 -12.48
C ALA A 6 -10.31 27.27 -11.40
N PRO A 7 -10.49 27.60 -10.11
CA PRO A 7 -9.65 27.06 -9.05
C PRO A 7 -9.65 25.53 -9.13
N LEU A 8 -8.45 24.95 -9.06
CA LEU A 8 -8.29 23.50 -9.10
C LEU A 8 -9.07 22.87 -7.96
N ASN A 9 -9.97 21.96 -8.32
CA ASN A 9 -10.99 21.45 -7.42
C ASN A 9 -10.44 20.31 -6.53
N PHE A 10 -10.96 20.18 -5.32
CA PHE A 10 -10.79 19.01 -4.45
C PHE A 10 -12.14 18.67 -3.82
N ALA A 11 -12.29 17.44 -3.30
CA ALA A 11 -13.53 17.01 -2.68
C ALA A 11 -13.29 16.36 -1.31
N MET A 12 -14.04 16.77 -0.30
CA MET A 12 -14.12 16.04 0.96
C MET A 12 -14.71 14.65 0.72
N VAL A 13 -14.08 13.62 1.28
CA VAL A 13 -14.55 12.24 1.19
C VAL A 13 -15.60 12.01 2.27
N THR A 14 -16.85 12.33 1.94
CA THR A 14 -18.02 12.09 2.80
C THR A 14 -18.95 11.05 2.18
N SER A 15 -19.92 10.58 2.96
CA SER A 15 -20.95 9.64 2.48
C SER A 15 -21.72 10.20 1.26
N ALA A 16 -21.99 11.50 1.24
CA ALA A 16 -22.75 12.17 0.17
C ALA A 16 -21.88 12.68 -1.01
N ALA A 17 -20.56 12.69 -0.88
CA ALA A 17 -19.67 13.25 -1.90
C ALA A 17 -19.81 12.54 -3.27
N GLN A 18 -19.45 13.24 -4.35
CA GLN A 18 -19.41 12.65 -5.70
C GLN A 18 -18.00 12.15 -6.03
N ILE A 19 -17.55 11.11 -5.33
CA ILE A 19 -16.28 10.45 -5.62
C ILE A 19 -16.54 9.32 -6.62
N ILE A 20 -15.83 9.34 -7.74
CA ILE A 20 -15.90 8.32 -8.80
C ILE A 20 -14.50 7.84 -9.19
N THR A 21 -14.35 6.54 -9.43
CA THR A 21 -13.06 5.90 -9.71
C THR A 21 -12.36 6.48 -10.94
N ALA A 22 -13.12 6.84 -11.98
CA ALA A 22 -12.56 7.38 -13.21
C ALA A 22 -11.90 8.77 -13.04
N THR A 23 -12.31 9.55 -12.04
CA THR A 23 -11.78 10.91 -11.83
C THR A 23 -10.93 11.03 -10.57
N HIS A 24 -11.28 10.35 -9.47
CA HIS A 24 -10.55 10.45 -8.19
C HIS A 24 -9.69 9.22 -7.91
N GLY A 25 -9.80 8.19 -8.74
CA GLY A 25 -9.14 6.91 -8.56
C GLY A 25 -9.83 5.98 -7.57
N TRP A 26 -9.30 4.77 -7.50
CA TRP A 26 -9.89 3.66 -6.76
C TRP A 26 -9.83 3.87 -5.25
N ARG A 27 -8.73 4.44 -4.73
CA ARG A 27 -8.52 4.58 -3.28
C ARG A 27 -9.47 5.61 -2.70
N ALA A 28 -9.57 6.78 -3.32
CA ALA A 28 -10.57 7.79 -2.94
C ALA A 28 -11.98 7.19 -2.95
N LYS A 29 -12.32 6.41 -3.98
CA LYS A 29 -13.63 5.73 -4.04
C LYS A 29 -13.80 4.68 -2.96
N CYS A 30 -12.76 3.92 -2.64
CA CYS A 30 -12.79 2.91 -1.59
C CYS A 30 -13.04 3.57 -0.23
N LEU A 31 -12.26 4.59 0.13
CA LEU A 31 -12.43 5.34 1.38
C LEU A 31 -13.83 5.93 1.51
N GLN A 32 -14.39 6.48 0.42
CA GLN A 32 -15.79 6.91 0.44
C GLN A 32 -16.75 5.77 0.80
N ARG A 33 -16.57 4.58 0.20
CA ARG A 33 -17.44 3.44 0.49
C ARG A 33 -17.28 3.01 1.95
N LEU A 34 -16.08 3.05 2.51
CA LEU A 34 -15.85 2.77 3.93
C LEU A 34 -16.58 3.77 4.83
N VAL A 35 -16.54 5.07 4.50
CA VAL A 35 -17.33 6.11 5.21
C VAL A 35 -18.83 5.83 5.12
N ARG A 36 -19.35 5.40 3.96
CA ARG A 36 -20.77 5.01 3.79
C ARG A 36 -21.17 3.76 4.57
N LEU A 37 -20.19 3.00 5.04
CA LEU A 37 -20.37 1.78 5.83
C LEU A 37 -20.11 2.05 7.33
N ASP A 38 -19.98 3.32 7.71
CA ASP A 38 -19.73 3.77 9.08
C ASP A 38 -18.45 3.20 9.69
N LEU A 39 -17.43 2.93 8.85
CA LEU A 39 -16.09 2.62 9.34
C LEU A 39 -15.38 3.90 9.79
N PRO A 40 -14.52 3.83 10.82
CA PRO A 40 -13.81 4.98 11.37
C PRO A 40 -12.65 5.39 10.46
N VAL A 41 -12.96 5.97 9.30
CA VAL A 41 -11.98 6.48 8.35
C VAL A 41 -11.54 7.87 8.79
N PRO A 42 -10.23 8.17 8.93
CA PRO A 42 -9.77 9.51 9.22
C PRO A 42 -10.25 10.53 8.19
N THR A 43 -10.40 11.79 8.60
CA THR A 43 -10.77 12.91 7.72
C THR A 43 -9.95 12.87 6.44
N THR A 44 -10.61 12.94 5.29
CA THR A 44 -9.98 12.71 3.99
C THR A 44 -10.48 13.69 2.94
N VAL A 45 -9.56 14.24 2.14
CA VAL A 45 -9.79 15.02 0.93
C VAL A 45 -9.23 14.25 -0.28
N ALA A 46 -9.95 14.28 -1.40
CA ALA A 46 -9.52 13.71 -2.67
C ALA A 46 -9.29 14.79 -3.73
N LEU A 47 -8.12 14.74 -4.37
CA LEU A 47 -7.79 15.56 -5.52
C LEU A 47 -8.09 14.73 -6.79
N PRO A 48 -8.96 15.22 -7.70
CA PRO A 48 -9.26 14.53 -8.94
C PRO A 48 -8.08 14.60 -9.92
N ALA A 49 -8.06 13.69 -10.88
CA ALA A 49 -6.97 13.51 -11.84
C ALA A 49 -6.73 14.71 -12.75
N GLN A 50 -7.75 15.55 -12.97
CA GLN A 50 -7.54 16.83 -13.65
C GLN A 50 -6.68 17.78 -12.80
N THR A 51 -7.00 17.92 -11.51
CA THR A 51 -6.21 18.71 -10.56
C THR A 51 -4.79 18.17 -10.44
N VAL A 52 -4.62 16.85 -10.31
CA VAL A 52 -3.28 16.23 -10.23
C VAL A 52 -2.46 16.49 -11.49
N ARG A 53 -3.06 16.38 -12.69
CA ARG A 53 -2.37 16.72 -13.95
C ARG A 53 -2.00 18.20 -14.05
N ALA A 54 -2.87 19.10 -13.59
CA ALA A 54 -2.58 20.53 -13.55
C ALA A 54 -1.41 20.82 -12.59
N ILE A 55 -1.37 20.19 -11.42
CA ILE A 55 -0.24 20.27 -10.48
C ILE A 55 1.06 19.79 -11.14
N ALA A 56 1.03 18.67 -11.88
CA ALA A 56 2.20 18.18 -12.62
C ALA A 56 2.70 19.21 -13.65
N ALA A 57 1.77 19.91 -14.30
CA ALA A 57 2.03 20.99 -15.25
C ALA A 57 2.44 22.33 -14.59
N GLY A 58 2.43 22.41 -13.25
CA GLY A 58 2.91 23.58 -12.50
C GLY A 58 1.82 24.50 -11.94
N ALA A 59 0.54 24.20 -12.17
CA ALA A 59 -0.56 24.95 -11.59
C ALA A 59 -0.58 24.84 -10.06
N GLN A 60 -1.08 25.89 -9.40
CA GLN A 60 -1.22 25.96 -7.95
C GLN A 60 -2.61 25.46 -7.53
N VAL A 61 -2.66 24.77 -6.39
CA VAL A 61 -3.90 24.36 -5.74
C VAL A 61 -4.06 25.17 -4.45
N ASP A 62 -5.30 25.44 -4.05
CA ASP A 62 -5.61 26.14 -2.80
C ASP A 62 -5.35 25.22 -1.60
N VAL A 63 -4.07 25.13 -1.22
CA VAL A 63 -3.61 24.34 -0.08
C VAL A 63 -4.20 24.83 1.25
N PRO A 64 -4.28 26.15 1.54
CA PRO A 64 -4.98 26.62 2.73
C PRO A 64 -6.42 26.11 2.85
N ALA A 65 -7.18 26.10 1.75
CA ALA A 65 -8.53 25.54 1.75
C ALA A 65 -8.55 24.02 2.02
N ILE A 66 -7.58 23.26 1.51
CA ILE A 66 -7.43 21.84 1.84
C ILE A 66 -7.13 21.67 3.34
N LEU A 67 -6.14 22.40 3.87
CA LEU A 67 -5.67 22.28 5.25
C LEU A 67 -6.71 22.72 6.28
N HIS A 68 -7.63 23.62 5.91
CA HIS A 68 -8.74 24.04 6.77
C HIS A 68 -9.56 22.86 7.31
N HIS A 69 -9.67 21.77 6.54
CA HIS A 69 -10.39 20.57 6.96
C HIS A 69 -9.66 19.71 8.01
N PHE A 70 -8.39 19.99 8.28
CA PHE A 70 -7.51 19.19 9.15
C PHE A 70 -7.12 19.92 10.45
N GLY A 71 -7.73 21.08 10.71
CA GLY A 71 -7.51 21.87 11.92
C GLY A 71 -6.23 22.73 11.88
N PRO A 72 -5.89 23.38 13.00
CA PRO A 72 -4.86 24.43 13.04
C PRO A 72 -3.42 23.90 12.96
N THR A 73 -3.17 22.64 13.35
CA THR A 73 -1.85 21.99 13.31
C THR A 73 -1.96 20.65 12.59
N PRO A 74 -2.16 20.66 11.26
CA PRO A 74 -2.50 19.46 10.52
C PRO A 74 -1.29 18.51 10.45
N LEU A 75 -1.52 17.23 10.75
CA LEU A 75 -0.64 16.14 10.34
C LEU A 75 -1.41 15.25 9.37
N ILE A 76 -0.92 15.18 8.14
CA ILE A 76 -1.61 14.50 7.04
C ILE A 76 -0.68 13.55 6.30
N SER A 77 -1.26 12.62 5.57
CA SER A 77 -0.59 11.80 4.57
C SER A 77 -1.09 12.16 3.18
N VAL A 78 -0.24 11.97 2.17
CA VAL A 78 -0.64 12.00 0.76
C VAL A 78 -0.41 10.63 0.15
N ARG A 79 -1.48 10.07 -0.44
CA ARG A 79 -1.51 8.71 -0.99
C ARG A 79 -1.95 8.75 -2.45
N PRO A 80 -1.32 7.95 -3.34
CA PRO A 80 -1.77 7.84 -4.72
C PRO A 80 -3.14 7.18 -4.81
N SER A 81 -3.94 7.58 -5.81
CA SER A 81 -5.22 6.96 -6.12
C SER A 81 -5.33 6.83 -7.64
N PRO A 82 -4.63 5.87 -8.28
CA PRO A 82 -4.82 5.62 -9.71
C PRO A 82 -6.24 5.11 -9.98
N GLN A 83 -6.70 5.12 -11.23
CA GLN A 83 -7.99 4.48 -11.56
C GLN A 83 -7.97 2.96 -11.32
N ASN A 84 -6.82 2.30 -11.58
CA ASN A 84 -6.61 0.89 -11.30
C ASN A 84 -5.38 0.73 -10.37
N PRO A 85 -5.51 0.05 -9.21
CA PRO A 85 -4.40 -0.18 -8.28
C PRO A 85 -3.21 -0.89 -8.91
N ASP A 86 -3.45 -1.76 -9.89
CA ASP A 86 -2.41 -2.62 -10.46
C ASP A 86 -1.39 -1.81 -11.26
N TRP A 87 -1.73 -0.61 -11.72
CA TRP A 87 -0.83 0.25 -12.52
C TRP A 87 0.37 0.80 -11.74
N GLY A 88 0.37 0.69 -10.41
CA GLY A 88 1.37 1.28 -9.54
C GLY A 88 1.08 2.76 -9.25
N GLY A 89 2.08 3.47 -8.76
CA GLY A 89 1.96 4.89 -8.42
C GLY A 89 3.15 5.37 -7.58
N PRO A 90 3.27 6.68 -7.34
CA PRO A 90 4.26 7.23 -6.42
C PRO A 90 4.04 6.70 -5.00
N SER A 91 5.10 6.61 -4.21
CA SER A 91 5.03 6.19 -2.81
C SER A 91 4.17 7.14 -1.97
N THR A 92 3.57 6.60 -0.92
CA THR A 92 2.85 7.41 0.10
C THR A 92 3.86 8.21 0.93
N ILE A 93 3.50 9.45 1.27
CA ILE A 93 4.24 10.28 2.22
C ILE A 93 3.36 10.50 3.46
N LEU A 94 3.92 10.25 4.64
CA LEU A 94 3.24 10.37 5.94
C LEU A 94 3.73 11.61 6.69
N ASN A 95 3.02 12.02 7.75
CA ASN A 95 3.42 13.08 8.70
C ASN A 95 3.70 14.46 8.06
N ILE A 96 3.05 14.78 6.95
CA ILE A 96 3.15 16.10 6.32
C ILE A 96 2.54 17.14 7.25
N GLY A 97 3.27 18.23 7.47
CA GLY A 97 2.96 19.25 8.49
C GLY A 97 3.76 19.09 9.78
N MET A 98 4.65 18.08 9.86
CA MET A 98 5.60 18.00 10.95
C MET A 98 6.62 19.13 10.86
N ASN A 99 6.80 19.83 11.96
CA ASN A 99 7.64 21.01 12.11
C ASN A 99 8.05 21.15 13.59
N ALA A 100 8.84 22.17 13.94
CA ALA A 100 9.34 22.35 15.31
C ALA A 100 8.20 22.52 16.34
N ALA A 101 7.14 23.27 15.99
CA ALA A 101 5.99 23.47 16.87
C ALA A 101 5.23 22.16 17.12
N ARG A 102 5.05 21.34 16.07
CA ARG A 102 4.39 20.04 16.17
C ARG A 102 5.24 19.04 16.94
N HIS A 103 6.55 19.05 16.73
CA HIS A 103 7.50 18.25 17.50
C HIS A 103 7.37 18.54 19.00
N GLN A 104 7.35 19.81 19.40
CA GLN A 104 7.16 20.19 20.81
C GLN A 104 5.83 19.68 21.38
N ALA A 105 4.73 19.81 20.62
CA ALA A 105 3.43 19.29 21.04
C ALA A 105 3.42 17.76 21.20
N LEU A 106 4.12 17.04 20.31
CA LEU A 106 4.27 15.60 20.40
C LEU A 106 5.16 15.18 21.55
N ARG A 107 6.22 15.91 21.88
CA ARG A 107 7.05 15.63 23.07
C ARG A 107 6.21 15.64 24.34
N ALA A 108 5.28 16.60 24.45
CA ALA A 108 4.41 16.72 25.62
C ALA A 108 3.39 15.57 25.75
N SER A 109 2.91 15.03 24.62
CA SER A 109 1.83 14.03 24.62
C SER A 109 2.34 12.58 24.47
N HIS A 110 3.36 12.37 23.66
CA HIS A 110 3.90 11.06 23.24
C HIS A 110 5.29 10.77 23.82
N GLY A 111 5.94 11.77 24.42
CA GLY A 111 7.30 11.66 24.93
C GLY A 111 8.38 12.00 23.89
N ASN A 112 9.60 12.24 24.37
CA ASN A 112 10.71 12.71 23.54
C ASN A 112 11.07 11.76 22.41
N LEU A 113 11.26 10.48 22.73
CA LEU A 113 11.72 9.46 21.77
C LEU A 113 10.74 9.31 20.59
N ALA A 114 9.43 9.28 20.88
CA ALA A 114 8.39 9.17 19.86
C ALA A 114 8.35 10.40 18.94
N ALA A 115 8.41 11.60 19.53
CA ALA A 115 8.41 12.85 18.78
C ALA A 115 9.66 12.98 17.89
N ASP A 116 10.84 12.67 18.44
CA ASP A 116 12.12 12.68 17.69
C ASP A 116 12.07 11.69 16.51
N ALA A 117 11.56 10.47 16.73
CA ALA A 117 11.43 9.47 15.69
C ALA A 117 10.45 9.86 14.58
N LEU A 118 9.29 10.42 14.94
CA LEU A 118 8.31 10.89 13.97
C LEU A 118 8.85 12.03 13.11
N TYR A 119 9.55 12.99 13.73
CA TYR A 119 10.10 14.13 13.01
C TYR A 119 11.28 13.73 12.13
N LEU A 120 12.22 12.95 12.66
CA LEU A 120 13.37 12.45 11.89
C LEU A 120 12.91 11.65 10.66
N ARG A 121 11.94 10.73 10.84
CA ARG A 121 11.39 9.94 9.74
C ARG A 121 10.77 10.82 8.66
N PHE A 122 10.06 11.89 9.05
CA PHE A 122 9.48 12.80 8.07
C PHE A 122 10.55 13.62 7.34
N VAL A 123 11.52 14.19 8.05
CA VAL A 123 12.62 14.97 7.44
C VAL A 123 13.37 14.13 6.41
N GLN A 124 13.74 12.89 6.75
CA GLN A 124 14.41 11.97 5.83
C GLN A 124 13.54 11.61 4.62
N SER A 125 12.25 11.31 4.85
CA SER A 125 11.31 11.01 3.76
C SER A 125 11.10 12.21 2.83
N TYR A 126 10.99 13.41 3.40
CA TYR A 126 10.86 14.66 2.68
C TYR A 126 12.11 14.95 1.85
N ALA A 127 13.28 14.91 2.48
CA ALA A 127 14.55 15.15 1.82
C ALA A 127 14.77 14.23 0.60
N THR A 128 14.52 12.93 0.75
CA THR A 128 14.78 11.94 -0.29
C THR A 128 13.71 11.90 -1.38
N HIS A 129 12.43 11.94 -1.01
CA HIS A 129 11.33 11.77 -1.98
C HIS A 129 10.81 13.07 -2.57
N VAL A 130 10.89 14.18 -1.82
CA VAL A 130 10.40 15.50 -2.23
C VAL A 130 11.55 16.34 -2.75
N ALA A 131 12.58 16.57 -1.92
CA ALA A 131 13.73 17.40 -2.28
C ALA A 131 14.78 16.69 -3.16
N ARG A 132 14.66 15.37 -3.33
CA ARG A 132 15.55 14.53 -4.17
C ARG A 132 17.01 14.50 -3.72
N LEU A 133 17.25 14.68 -2.43
CA LEU A 133 18.57 14.48 -1.84
C LEU A 133 18.95 13.00 -1.82
N ASP A 134 20.26 12.74 -1.86
CA ASP A 134 20.81 11.39 -1.75
C ASP A 134 20.48 10.80 -0.37
N PRO A 135 19.86 9.61 -0.25
CA PRO A 135 19.60 8.98 1.03
C PRO A 135 20.87 8.71 1.86
N ASP A 136 22.04 8.55 1.23
CA ASP A 136 23.29 8.18 1.92
C ASP A 136 23.82 9.29 2.84
N ILE A 137 23.34 10.53 2.69
CA ILE A 137 23.68 11.62 3.62
C ILE A 137 23.01 11.47 4.99
N PHE A 138 22.01 10.58 5.11
CA PHE A 138 21.29 10.34 6.35
C PHE A 138 21.80 9.05 6.99
N GLU A 139 22.52 9.18 8.12
CA GLU A 139 23.07 8.02 8.81
C GLU A 139 21.95 7.09 9.36
N PRO A 140 22.07 5.77 9.13
CA PRO A 140 21.17 4.80 9.76
C PRO A 140 21.50 4.71 11.25
N GLY A 141 20.53 5.01 12.10
CA GLY A 141 20.76 5.03 13.55
C GLY A 141 19.48 5.06 14.38
N GLN A 142 19.65 5.10 15.71
CA GLN A 142 18.53 5.31 16.61
C GLN A 142 17.95 6.71 16.42
N PRO A 143 16.61 6.87 16.47
CA PRO A 143 15.98 8.17 16.34
C PRO A 143 16.16 8.98 17.63
N THR A 144 17.28 9.71 17.70
CA THR A 144 17.60 10.60 18.83
C THR A 144 17.41 12.06 18.42
N GLN A 145 17.34 12.93 19.43
CA GLN A 145 17.34 14.38 19.21
C GLN A 145 18.56 14.86 18.41
N ASP A 146 19.73 14.27 18.65
CA ASP A 146 20.95 14.61 17.89
C ASP A 146 20.83 14.18 16.43
N ALA A 147 20.33 12.97 16.15
CA ALA A 147 20.09 12.50 14.78
C ALA A 147 19.09 13.39 14.02
N LEU A 148 18.02 13.84 14.69
CA LEU A 148 17.08 14.81 14.11
C LEU A 148 17.77 16.14 13.78
N ARG A 149 18.53 16.69 14.73
CA ARG A 149 19.27 17.94 14.52
C ARG A 149 20.23 17.83 13.35
N ASP A 150 20.93 16.70 13.26
CA ASP A 150 21.91 16.49 12.21
C ASP A 150 21.24 16.28 10.85
N ALA A 151 20.10 15.58 10.78
CA ALA A 151 19.31 15.48 9.55
C ALA A 151 18.80 16.85 9.05
N LEU A 152 18.34 17.72 9.95
CA LEU A 152 17.92 19.09 9.61
C LEU A 152 19.11 19.93 9.09
N LYS A 153 20.29 19.81 9.71
CA LYS A 153 21.52 20.48 9.24
C LYS A 153 21.98 19.96 7.86
N HIS A 154 21.89 18.66 7.63
CA HIS A 154 22.21 18.08 6.33
C HIS A 154 21.25 18.61 5.27
N TYR A 155 19.94 18.64 5.56
CA TYR A 155 18.96 19.27 4.67
C TYR A 155 19.34 20.71 4.35
N GLU A 156 19.60 21.55 5.37
CA GLU A 156 19.93 22.97 5.18
C GLU A 156 21.21 23.17 4.36
N ARG A 157 22.22 22.33 4.58
CA ARG A 157 23.48 22.39 3.84
C ARG A 157 23.31 22.02 2.36
N GLU A 158 22.58 20.95 2.06
CA GLU A 158 22.43 20.48 0.68
C GLU A 158 21.43 21.32 -0.13
N MET A 159 20.42 21.90 0.53
CA MET A 159 19.40 22.73 -0.12
C MET A 159 19.76 24.22 -0.16
N GLU A 160 20.78 24.64 0.59
CA GLU A 160 21.13 26.05 0.83
C GLU A 160 19.96 26.88 1.39
N GLU A 161 18.97 26.23 2.01
CA GLU A 161 17.80 26.84 2.64
C GLU A 161 17.35 26.03 3.87
N PRO A 162 16.81 26.69 4.92
CA PRO A 162 16.31 25.98 6.09
C PRO A 162 15.12 25.08 5.75
N TYR A 163 14.91 24.07 6.58
CA TYR A 163 13.78 23.17 6.48
C TYR A 163 12.43 23.92 6.50
N PRO A 164 11.48 23.61 5.59
CA PRO A 164 10.18 24.27 5.56
C PRO A 164 9.33 23.97 6.80
N GLU A 165 9.04 25.00 7.60
CA GLU A 165 8.22 24.88 8.82
C GLU A 165 6.71 25.06 8.54
N ASP A 166 6.33 25.65 7.40
CA ASP A 166 4.94 25.89 7.02
C ASP A 166 4.28 24.62 6.43
N PRO A 167 3.22 24.07 7.04
CA PRO A 167 2.48 22.93 6.51
C PRO A 167 1.92 23.15 5.10
N ALA A 168 1.57 24.39 4.74
CA ALA A 168 1.06 24.69 3.40
C ALA A 168 2.16 24.58 2.33
N ARG A 169 3.35 25.10 2.62
CA ARG A 169 4.55 24.87 1.81
C ARG A 169 4.88 23.38 1.69
N LEU A 170 4.92 22.65 2.80
CA LEU A 170 5.20 21.21 2.82
C LEU A 170 4.21 20.40 1.95
N LEU A 171 2.89 20.66 2.07
CA LEU A 171 1.90 19.97 1.24
C LEU A 171 2.05 20.33 -0.24
N THR A 172 2.28 21.60 -0.57
CA THR A 172 2.51 22.06 -1.95
C THR A 172 3.70 21.33 -2.57
N GLU A 173 4.81 21.29 -1.83
CA GLU A 173 6.05 20.65 -2.26
C GLU A 173 5.93 19.14 -2.34
N VAL A 174 5.06 18.49 -1.55
CA VAL A 174 4.78 17.05 -1.67
C VAL A 174 3.91 16.72 -2.89
N LEU A 175 2.84 17.48 -3.13
CA LEU A 175 1.87 17.19 -4.20
C LEU A 175 2.53 17.21 -5.59
N ARG A 176 3.47 18.14 -5.81
CA ARG A 176 4.09 18.36 -7.12
C ARG A 176 4.98 17.19 -7.60
N PRO A 177 5.98 16.70 -6.83
CA PRO A 177 6.76 15.52 -7.18
C PRO A 177 5.93 14.26 -7.32
N MET A 178 4.90 14.05 -6.48
CA MET A 178 4.01 12.90 -6.63
C MET A 178 3.24 12.94 -7.95
N ALA A 179 2.68 14.11 -8.30
CA ALA A 179 2.00 14.30 -9.58
C ALA A 179 2.96 14.12 -10.78
N ARG A 180 4.18 14.66 -10.70
CA ARG A 180 5.21 14.51 -11.75
C ARG A 180 5.73 13.08 -11.89
N ALA A 181 5.88 12.35 -10.77
CA ALA A 181 6.35 10.97 -10.78
C ALA A 181 5.39 10.06 -11.58
N TRP A 182 4.09 10.36 -11.58
CA TRP A 182 3.13 9.67 -12.43
C TRP A 182 3.33 9.95 -13.91
N GLU A 183 3.72 11.16 -14.30
CA GLU A 183 3.97 11.50 -15.71
C GLU A 183 5.36 11.08 -16.22
N GLY A 184 6.22 10.61 -15.33
CA GLY A 184 7.57 10.14 -15.66
C GLY A 184 7.58 8.95 -16.64
N THR A 185 8.61 8.89 -17.50
CA THR A 185 8.74 7.88 -18.56
C THR A 185 8.66 6.45 -18.04
N SER A 186 9.39 6.12 -16.98
CA SER A 186 9.39 4.77 -16.39
C SER A 186 8.02 4.38 -15.85
N ALA A 187 7.31 5.31 -15.19
CA ALA A 187 5.96 5.09 -14.68
C ALA A 187 4.96 4.89 -15.83
N ARG A 188 5.13 5.61 -16.95
CA ARG A 188 4.32 5.47 -18.18
C ARG A 188 4.49 4.10 -18.82
N LEU A 189 5.75 3.67 -19.02
CA LEU A 189 6.05 2.36 -19.59
C LEU A 189 5.51 1.23 -18.71
N LEU A 190 5.70 1.32 -17.38
CA LEU A 190 5.20 0.32 -16.44
C LEU A 190 3.67 0.18 -16.51
N ARG A 191 2.92 1.30 -16.50
CA ARG A 191 1.45 1.24 -16.56
C ARG A 191 0.94 0.76 -17.92
N GLN A 192 1.59 1.17 -19.01
CA GLN A 192 1.24 0.70 -20.36
C GLN A 192 1.45 -0.81 -20.50
N ALA A 193 2.57 -1.34 -19.98
CA ALA A 193 2.81 -2.79 -19.92
C ALA A 193 1.74 -3.54 -19.12
N LYS A 194 1.06 -2.86 -18.19
CA LYS A 194 -0.08 -3.37 -17.41
C LYS A 194 -1.45 -3.02 -18.02
N GLY A 195 -1.49 -2.58 -19.27
CA GLY A 195 -2.72 -2.30 -20.02
C GLY A 195 -3.40 -0.97 -19.69
N ALA A 196 -2.69 -0.03 -19.05
CA ALA A 196 -3.25 1.29 -18.79
C ALA A 196 -3.39 2.11 -20.08
N PRO A 197 -4.48 2.88 -20.26
CA PRO A 197 -4.62 3.80 -21.37
C PRO A 197 -3.60 4.95 -21.27
N ALA A 198 -3.30 5.62 -22.39
CA ALA A 198 -2.36 6.74 -22.41
C ALA A 198 -2.74 7.86 -21.42
N GLN A 199 -4.04 8.10 -21.23
CA GLN A 199 -4.60 9.10 -20.30
C GLN A 199 -5.00 8.50 -18.95
N ALA A 200 -4.28 7.50 -18.46
CA ALA A 200 -4.55 6.85 -17.18
C ALA A 200 -4.64 7.88 -16.03
N ALA A 201 -5.81 7.93 -15.39
CA ALA A 201 -6.10 8.89 -14.33
C ALA A 201 -5.36 8.54 -13.04
N LEU A 202 -4.76 9.56 -12.41
CA LEU A 202 -4.25 9.53 -11.04
C LEU A 202 -4.94 10.62 -10.23
N GLY A 203 -5.77 10.24 -9.25
CA GLY A 203 -6.12 11.11 -8.14
C GLY A 203 -5.07 11.04 -7.02
N LEU A 204 -5.12 11.99 -6.10
CA LEU A 204 -4.37 11.94 -4.84
C LEU A 204 -5.34 12.03 -3.67
N VAL A 205 -5.01 11.38 -2.58
CA VAL A 205 -5.78 11.43 -1.33
C VAL A 205 -4.93 12.09 -0.27
N VAL A 206 -5.45 13.17 0.32
CA VAL A 206 -4.90 13.81 1.52
C VAL A 206 -5.73 13.32 2.70
N GLN A 207 -5.10 12.66 3.68
CA GLN A 207 -5.81 12.02 4.79
C GLN A 207 -5.16 12.40 6.11
N ALA A 208 -5.97 12.69 7.14
CA ALA A 208 -5.49 12.94 8.50
C ALA A 208 -4.69 11.74 9.01
N MET A 209 -3.58 12.01 9.68
CA MET A 209 -2.81 10.95 10.33
C MET A 209 -3.59 10.40 11.55
N ALA A 210 -3.76 9.09 11.60
CA ALA A 210 -3.88 8.36 12.85
C ALA A 210 -2.47 7.87 13.21
N GLN A 211 -1.92 8.29 14.35
CA GLN A 211 -0.46 8.25 14.53
C GLN A 211 0.11 6.86 14.74
N GLY A 212 -0.60 5.96 15.44
CA GLY A 212 -0.10 4.62 15.75
C GLY A 212 1.11 4.59 16.70
N ILE A 213 1.50 5.75 17.20
CA ILE A 213 2.56 5.97 18.18
C ILE A 213 1.92 6.82 19.27
N GLY A 214 2.22 6.56 20.53
CA GLY A 214 1.65 7.31 21.65
C GLY A 214 1.30 6.45 22.84
N GLN A 215 0.37 6.95 23.66
CA GLN A 215 -0.06 6.30 24.89
C GLN A 215 -0.95 5.09 24.63
N GLY A 216 -1.16 4.27 25.66
CA GLY A 216 -2.07 3.14 25.62
C GLY A 216 -1.74 2.14 24.50
N ILE A 217 -2.78 1.52 23.95
CA ILE A 217 -2.65 0.60 22.82
C ILE A 217 -2.58 1.43 21.54
N SER A 218 -1.36 1.81 21.18
CA SER A 218 -1.06 2.53 19.94
C SER A 218 -0.17 1.71 19.02
N GLY A 219 -0.54 1.63 17.74
CA GLY A 219 0.18 0.82 16.75
C GLY A 219 -0.50 0.79 15.38
N SER A 220 0.14 0.15 14.43
CA SER A 220 -0.41 -0.07 13.08
C SER A 220 -0.48 -1.55 12.77
N GLY A 221 -1.44 -1.93 11.92
CA GLY A 221 -1.63 -3.31 11.56
C GLY A 221 -2.39 -3.53 10.26
N VAL A 222 -2.35 -4.77 9.82
CA VAL A 222 -3.15 -5.25 8.70
C VAL A 222 -3.87 -6.53 9.09
N ILE A 223 -5.09 -6.70 8.59
CA ILE A 223 -5.88 -7.92 8.75
C ILE A 223 -6.53 -8.28 7.42
N GLN A 224 -6.54 -9.57 7.10
CA GLN A 224 -7.22 -10.15 5.94
C GLN A 224 -7.94 -11.44 6.34
N PHE A 225 -8.88 -11.88 5.50
CA PHE A 225 -9.86 -12.93 5.85
C PHE A 225 -9.76 -14.17 4.94
N VAL A 226 -8.70 -14.22 4.13
CA VAL A 226 -8.44 -15.30 3.19
C VAL A 226 -6.94 -15.58 3.07
N ASP A 227 -6.58 -16.85 2.82
CA ASP A 227 -5.23 -17.24 2.43
C ASP A 227 -4.95 -16.74 0.99
N PRO A 228 -3.90 -15.92 0.77
CA PRO A 228 -3.62 -15.31 -0.54
C PRO A 228 -3.07 -16.31 -1.58
N ILE A 229 -2.69 -17.51 -1.16
CA ILE A 229 -2.13 -18.58 -2.00
C ILE A 229 -3.23 -19.59 -2.36
N THR A 230 -4.00 -20.04 -1.37
CA THR A 230 -5.01 -21.09 -1.56
C THR A 230 -6.42 -20.55 -1.83
N GLY A 231 -6.72 -19.33 -1.36
CA GLY A 231 -8.05 -18.73 -1.42
C GLY A 231 -9.02 -19.27 -0.37
N GLN A 232 -8.56 -20.06 0.60
CA GLN A 232 -9.39 -20.57 1.67
C GLN A 232 -9.66 -19.49 2.73
N PRO A 233 -10.87 -19.44 3.32
CA PRO A 233 -11.17 -18.51 4.40
C PRO A 233 -10.20 -18.71 5.57
N GLN A 234 -9.50 -17.63 5.94
CA GLN A 234 -8.53 -17.64 7.03
C GLN A 234 -8.25 -16.22 7.48
N ILE A 235 -8.42 -15.95 8.78
CA ILE A 235 -8.03 -14.67 9.35
C ILE A 235 -6.52 -14.67 9.57
N THR A 236 -5.82 -13.76 8.91
CA THR A 236 -4.37 -13.56 9.08
C THR A 236 -4.06 -12.07 9.13
N GLY A 237 -2.91 -11.71 9.69
CA GLY A 237 -2.51 -10.33 9.80
C GLY A 237 -1.31 -10.15 10.72
N ARG A 238 -0.82 -8.92 10.80
CA ARG A 238 0.21 -8.50 11.77
C ARG A 238 -0.16 -7.17 12.39
N TYR A 239 0.13 -7.01 13.68
CA TYR A 239 0.02 -5.74 14.41
C TYR A 239 1.36 -5.43 15.08
N LEU A 240 1.79 -4.18 15.02
CA LEU A 240 3.00 -3.71 15.67
C LEU A 240 2.67 -2.47 16.50
N GLY A 241 2.94 -2.51 17.80
CA GLY A 241 2.82 -1.35 18.68
C GLY A 241 3.85 -0.27 18.31
N GLN A 242 3.52 0.99 18.58
CA GLN A 242 4.39 2.15 18.35
C GLN A 242 4.94 2.20 16.91
N SER A 243 4.06 2.08 15.92
CA SER A 243 4.44 1.95 14.52
C SER A 243 3.48 2.64 13.55
N GLN A 244 3.93 2.86 12.32
CA GLN A 244 3.14 3.53 11.27
C GLN A 244 3.08 2.73 9.98
N GLY A 245 1.97 2.92 9.25
CA GLY A 245 1.80 2.38 7.90
C GLY A 245 1.82 0.84 7.89
N ARG A 246 2.82 0.26 7.22
CA ARG A 246 2.95 -1.19 7.03
C ARG A 246 4.16 -1.78 7.75
N ASP A 247 4.73 -1.07 8.73
CA ASP A 247 5.90 -1.51 9.50
C ASP A 247 5.71 -2.92 10.10
N ALA A 248 4.48 -3.26 10.53
CA ALA A 248 4.12 -4.57 11.06
C ALA A 248 4.37 -5.76 10.11
N LEU A 249 4.53 -5.53 8.80
CA LEU A 249 4.82 -6.59 7.83
C LEU A 249 6.29 -6.96 7.73
N HIS A 250 7.18 -6.09 8.22
CA HIS A 250 8.62 -6.20 8.02
C HIS A 250 9.40 -6.43 9.32
N LYS A 251 8.74 -6.27 10.46
CA LYS A 251 9.35 -6.34 11.79
C LYS A 251 9.01 -7.65 12.48
N THR A 252 10.02 -8.27 13.10
CA THR A 252 9.88 -9.57 13.79
C THR A 252 9.09 -9.44 15.09
N GLU A 253 9.06 -8.25 15.66
CA GLU A 253 8.35 -7.88 16.89
C GLU A 253 6.82 -7.77 16.68
N ALA A 254 6.36 -7.81 15.43
CA ALA A 254 4.94 -7.74 15.13
C ALA A 254 4.19 -8.99 15.64
N ILE A 255 3.13 -8.75 16.39
CA ILE A 255 2.29 -9.80 16.98
C ILE A 255 1.24 -10.28 15.98
N TYR A 256 0.60 -11.42 16.27
CA TYR A 256 -0.46 -11.97 15.43
C TYR A 256 -1.79 -11.21 15.65
N LEU A 257 -2.74 -11.36 14.73
CA LEU A 257 -4.08 -10.79 14.91
C LEU A 257 -4.97 -11.73 15.74
N THR A 258 -4.95 -13.01 15.40
CA THR A 258 -5.64 -14.09 16.11
C THR A 258 -4.71 -14.75 17.12
N GLN A 259 -5.28 -15.41 18.13
CA GLN A 259 -4.55 -16.30 19.03
C GLN A 259 -3.69 -17.29 18.23
N ASP A 260 -2.41 -17.38 18.58
CA ASP A 260 -1.44 -18.23 17.90
C ASP A 260 -0.47 -18.81 18.93
N PRO A 261 -0.22 -20.13 18.95
CA PRO A 261 0.73 -20.73 19.89
C PRO A 261 2.16 -20.17 19.82
N ARG A 262 2.52 -19.52 18.70
CA ARG A 262 3.86 -18.98 18.46
C ARG A 262 4.09 -17.62 19.11
N GLY A 263 3.07 -16.95 19.64
CA GLY A 263 3.27 -15.64 20.27
C GLY A 263 1.99 -14.87 20.62
N PRO A 264 2.14 -13.66 21.16
CA PRO A 264 0.99 -12.83 21.54
C PRO A 264 0.12 -12.44 20.33
N SER A 265 -1.12 -12.06 20.63
CA SER A 265 -2.09 -11.65 19.61
C SER A 265 -2.83 -10.37 19.98
N LEU A 266 -3.29 -9.62 18.97
CA LEU A 266 -4.17 -8.47 19.17
C LEU A 266 -5.53 -8.90 19.72
N GLN A 267 -6.00 -10.10 19.37
CA GLN A 267 -7.22 -10.69 19.94
C GLN A 267 -7.17 -10.78 21.47
N ASP A 268 -6.01 -11.10 22.04
CA ASP A 268 -5.84 -11.15 23.50
C ASP A 268 -5.60 -9.77 24.10
N LEU A 269 -4.80 -8.95 23.41
CA LEU A 269 -4.39 -7.62 23.88
C LEU A 269 -5.54 -6.61 23.88
N ALA A 270 -6.38 -6.62 22.85
CA ALA A 270 -7.51 -5.71 22.66
C ALA A 270 -8.72 -6.43 22.04
N PRO A 271 -9.42 -7.30 22.79
CA PRO A 271 -10.54 -8.08 22.27
C PRO A 271 -11.66 -7.24 21.61
N PRO A 272 -12.06 -6.07 22.14
CA PRO A 272 -13.08 -5.23 21.50
C PRO A 272 -12.65 -4.73 20.12
N VAL A 273 -11.40 -4.28 19.99
CA VAL A 273 -10.82 -3.82 18.72
C VAL A 273 -10.77 -4.96 17.70
N PHE A 274 -10.35 -6.15 18.14
CA PHE A 274 -10.32 -7.32 17.28
C PHE A 274 -11.73 -7.68 16.78
N ALA A 275 -12.75 -7.67 17.66
CA ALA A 275 -14.13 -7.90 17.29
C ALA A 275 -14.65 -6.90 16.23
N ASP A 276 -14.30 -5.61 16.39
CA ASP A 276 -14.61 -4.59 15.39
C ASP A 276 -13.93 -4.85 14.04
N LEU A 277 -12.66 -5.26 14.04
CA LEU A 277 -11.96 -5.63 12.80
C LEU A 277 -12.63 -6.79 12.07
N ILE A 278 -13.10 -7.82 12.81
CA ILE A 278 -13.86 -8.93 12.22
C ILE A 278 -15.18 -8.44 11.61
N ARG A 279 -15.92 -7.60 12.34
CA ARG A 279 -17.17 -7.00 11.86
C ARG A 279 -16.94 -6.16 10.59
N TYR A 280 -15.91 -5.31 10.59
CA TYR A 280 -15.56 -4.49 9.42
C TYR A 280 -15.12 -5.36 8.24
N GLY A 281 -14.39 -6.44 8.47
CA GLY A 281 -14.04 -7.42 7.44
C GLY A 281 -15.26 -8.02 6.76
N ALA A 282 -16.23 -8.50 7.54
CA ALA A 282 -17.48 -9.07 7.02
C ALA A 282 -18.30 -8.04 6.23
N VAL A 283 -18.43 -6.81 6.74
CA VAL A 283 -19.13 -5.72 6.05
C VAL A 283 -18.42 -5.37 4.73
N CYS A 284 -17.10 -5.24 4.75
CA CYS A 284 -16.28 -4.99 3.57
C CYS A 284 -16.46 -6.10 2.53
N ARG A 285 -16.41 -7.38 2.91
CA ARG A 285 -16.61 -8.52 1.99
C ARG A 285 -17.88 -8.36 1.16
N VAL A 286 -19.00 -8.11 1.83
CA VAL A 286 -20.33 -8.03 1.20
C VAL A 286 -20.48 -6.72 0.42
N LYS A 287 -20.22 -5.58 1.08
CA LYS A 287 -20.55 -4.26 0.55
C LYS A 287 -19.52 -3.73 -0.43
N LEU A 288 -18.26 -4.18 -0.32
CA LEU A 288 -17.22 -3.94 -1.31
C LEU A 288 -17.21 -4.98 -2.42
N ARG A 289 -17.91 -6.11 -2.22
CA ARG A 289 -18.03 -7.25 -3.13
C ARG A 289 -16.67 -7.89 -3.43
N GLU A 290 -15.76 -7.95 -2.46
CA GLU A 290 -14.39 -8.43 -2.66
C GLU A 290 -13.76 -8.85 -1.33
N GLU A 291 -12.78 -9.74 -1.38
CA GLU A 291 -11.93 -10.01 -0.22
C GLU A 291 -10.89 -8.90 -0.03
N MET A 292 -11.04 -8.18 1.08
CA MET A 292 -10.26 -6.99 1.37
C MET A 292 -9.30 -7.26 2.54
N GLN A 293 -8.07 -6.78 2.39
CA GLN A 293 -7.15 -6.54 3.50
C GLN A 293 -7.45 -5.15 4.05
N ILE A 294 -7.75 -5.07 5.35
CA ILE A 294 -7.95 -3.81 6.07
C ILE A 294 -6.61 -3.37 6.62
N GLU A 295 -6.21 -2.14 6.31
CA GLU A 295 -5.09 -1.44 6.94
C GLU A 295 -5.65 -0.53 8.03
N PHE A 296 -5.14 -0.66 9.26
CA PHE A 296 -5.69 0.06 10.41
C PHE A 296 -4.59 0.57 11.34
N THR A 297 -4.98 1.56 12.13
CA THR A 297 -4.17 2.13 13.21
C THR A 297 -4.98 2.17 14.49
N LEU A 298 -4.32 1.91 15.61
CA LEU A 298 -4.83 2.17 16.94
C LEU A 298 -4.11 3.38 17.53
N GLU A 299 -4.87 4.28 18.13
CA GLU A 299 -4.35 5.41 18.89
C GLU A 299 -5.09 5.44 20.22
N ASP A 300 -4.38 5.14 21.31
CA ASP A 300 -4.95 4.96 22.65
C ASP A 300 -6.20 4.02 22.66
N GLY A 301 -6.09 2.91 21.93
CA GLY A 301 -7.17 1.92 21.78
C GLY A 301 -8.29 2.33 20.80
N GLN A 302 -8.28 3.55 20.26
CA GLN A 302 -9.24 3.98 19.25
C GLN A 302 -8.83 3.48 17.86
N LEU A 303 -9.73 2.75 17.22
CA LEU A 303 -9.51 2.15 15.91
C LEU A 303 -9.80 3.14 14.78
N SER A 304 -8.83 3.34 13.90
CA SER A 304 -8.96 4.03 12.62
C SER A 304 -8.70 3.08 11.46
N VAL A 305 -9.60 3.05 10.48
CA VAL A 305 -9.44 2.27 9.24
C VAL A 305 -8.83 3.16 8.17
N LEU A 306 -7.56 2.92 7.86
CA LEU A 306 -6.78 3.74 6.93
C LEU A 306 -7.04 3.38 5.47
N ASP A 307 -7.24 2.10 5.18
CA ASP A 307 -7.52 1.62 3.83
C ASP A 307 -8.21 0.26 3.87
N ALA A 308 -8.90 -0.06 2.78
CA ALA A 308 -9.29 -1.42 2.48
C ALA A 308 -8.81 -1.71 1.06
N VAL A 309 -7.87 -2.63 0.94
CA VAL A 309 -7.22 -2.97 -0.34
C VAL A 309 -7.57 -4.39 -0.72
N LYS A 310 -7.78 -4.66 -2.01
CA LYS A 310 -7.96 -6.03 -2.48
C LYS A 310 -6.75 -6.87 -2.08
N VAL A 311 -6.99 -8.07 -1.53
CA VAL A 311 -5.91 -8.97 -1.13
C VAL A 311 -5.08 -9.35 -2.37
N THR A 312 -3.77 -9.05 -2.35
CA THR A 312 -2.82 -9.54 -3.35
C THR A 312 -2.74 -11.06 -3.24
N ARG A 313 -2.95 -11.76 -4.35
CA ARG A 313 -3.23 -13.19 -4.33
C ARG A 313 -2.82 -13.92 -5.60
N SER A 314 -2.62 -15.24 -5.48
CA SER A 314 -2.32 -16.14 -6.60
C SER A 314 -3.53 -16.28 -7.55
N ALA A 315 -3.29 -16.79 -8.76
CA ALA A 315 -4.34 -17.19 -9.69
C ALA A 315 -5.33 -18.19 -9.06
N ARG A 316 -4.81 -19.18 -8.31
CA ARG A 316 -5.63 -20.19 -7.61
C ARG A 316 -6.53 -19.56 -6.55
N ALA A 317 -5.97 -18.68 -5.72
CA ALA A 317 -6.73 -17.97 -4.71
C ALA A 317 -7.77 -17.05 -5.35
N ALA A 318 -7.43 -16.34 -6.44
CA ALA A 318 -8.36 -15.48 -7.15
C ALA A 318 -9.59 -16.24 -7.69
N LEU A 319 -9.38 -17.43 -8.28
CA LEU A 319 -10.46 -18.31 -8.73
C LEU A 319 -11.32 -18.77 -7.54
N LYS A 320 -10.70 -19.31 -6.49
CA LYS A 320 -11.40 -19.81 -5.31
C LYS A 320 -12.25 -18.72 -4.63
N ILE A 321 -11.71 -17.51 -4.52
CA ILE A 321 -12.42 -16.36 -3.96
C ILE A 321 -13.59 -15.92 -4.85
N ALA A 322 -13.42 -15.87 -6.18
CA ALA A 322 -14.50 -15.51 -7.08
C ALA A 322 -15.67 -16.49 -6.98
N VAL A 323 -15.38 -17.79 -6.91
CA VAL A 323 -16.38 -18.84 -6.69
C VAL A 323 -17.04 -18.68 -5.32
N ALA A 324 -16.25 -18.53 -4.25
CA ALA A 324 -16.81 -18.36 -2.90
C ALA A 324 -17.71 -17.13 -2.77
N LEU A 325 -17.35 -16.00 -3.38
CA LEU A 325 -18.19 -14.80 -3.40
C LEU A 325 -19.51 -15.03 -4.16
N ALA A 326 -19.51 -15.87 -5.21
CA ALA A 326 -20.72 -16.21 -5.94
C ALA A 326 -21.61 -17.18 -5.19
N ASP A 327 -21.01 -18.20 -4.56
CA ASP A 327 -21.72 -19.19 -3.75
C ASP A 327 -22.36 -18.53 -2.51
N ASP A 328 -21.67 -17.55 -1.91
CA ASP A 328 -22.19 -16.73 -0.80
C ASP A 328 -23.23 -15.68 -1.26
N GLY A 329 -23.52 -15.59 -2.56
CA GLY A 329 -24.47 -14.62 -3.12
C GLY A 329 -24.00 -13.16 -3.07
N VAL A 330 -22.72 -12.91 -2.78
CA VAL A 330 -22.13 -11.55 -2.77
C VAL A 330 -22.02 -10.99 -4.20
N ILE A 331 -21.72 -11.86 -5.17
CA ILE A 331 -21.69 -11.53 -6.60
C ILE A 331 -22.49 -12.56 -7.41
N SER A 332 -22.85 -12.23 -8.66
CA SER A 332 -23.45 -13.21 -9.55
C SER A 332 -22.40 -14.18 -10.10
N ARG A 333 -22.85 -15.35 -10.59
CA ARG A 333 -21.97 -16.29 -11.31
C ARG A 333 -21.35 -15.65 -12.56
N ASP A 334 -22.10 -14.84 -13.30
CA ASP A 334 -21.60 -14.12 -14.47
C ASP A 334 -20.48 -13.14 -14.09
N GLU A 335 -20.64 -12.41 -12.99
CA GLU A 335 -19.60 -11.53 -12.48
C GLU A 335 -18.37 -12.32 -12.02
N ALA A 336 -18.55 -13.48 -11.40
CA ALA A 336 -17.45 -14.34 -10.99
C ALA A 336 -16.63 -14.83 -12.19
N VAL A 337 -17.28 -15.22 -13.30
CA VAL A 337 -16.60 -15.59 -14.55
C VAL A 337 -15.79 -14.41 -15.09
N LEU A 338 -16.35 -13.20 -15.10
CA LEU A 338 -15.64 -11.99 -15.58
C LEU A 338 -14.46 -11.56 -14.70
N ARG A 339 -14.39 -11.99 -13.44
CA ARG A 339 -13.29 -11.69 -12.52
C ARG A 339 -12.06 -12.58 -12.72
N VAL A 340 -12.22 -13.72 -13.37
CA VAL A 340 -11.12 -14.66 -13.62
C VAL A 340 -10.43 -14.25 -14.92
N GLN A 341 -9.15 -13.87 -14.85
CA GLN A 341 -8.40 -13.54 -16.06
C GLN A 341 -8.18 -14.81 -16.89
N PRO A 342 -8.44 -14.80 -18.22
CA PRO A 342 -8.30 -15.99 -19.06
C PRO A 342 -6.92 -16.65 -18.96
N ARG A 343 -5.85 -15.85 -18.92
CA ARG A 343 -4.46 -16.32 -18.78
C ARG A 343 -4.18 -17.08 -17.47
N SER A 344 -4.92 -16.77 -16.41
CA SER A 344 -4.75 -17.42 -15.11
C SER A 344 -5.20 -18.88 -15.14
N LEU A 345 -6.06 -19.28 -16.08
CA LEU A 345 -6.46 -20.68 -16.23
C LEU A 345 -5.30 -21.56 -16.68
N THR A 346 -4.47 -21.09 -17.61
CA THR A 346 -3.27 -21.82 -18.05
C THR A 346 -2.33 -22.10 -16.88
N GLU A 347 -2.10 -21.12 -16.01
CA GLU A 347 -1.28 -21.30 -14.80
C GLU A 347 -1.82 -22.38 -13.85
N LEU A 348 -3.14 -22.59 -13.83
CA LEU A 348 -3.80 -23.62 -13.01
C LEU A 348 -3.72 -25.02 -13.61
N LEU A 349 -3.48 -25.13 -14.92
CA LEU A 349 -3.30 -26.41 -15.60
C LEU A 349 -1.91 -27.02 -15.37
N HIS A 350 -0.95 -26.22 -14.89
CA HIS A 350 0.41 -26.67 -14.61
C HIS A 350 0.61 -26.94 -13.11
N SER A 351 1.47 -27.93 -12.82
CA SER A 351 1.99 -28.14 -11.46
C SER A 351 2.68 -26.88 -10.96
N GLN A 352 2.55 -26.57 -9.67
CA GLN A 352 3.12 -25.38 -9.04
C GLN A 352 3.87 -25.79 -7.77
N VAL A 353 5.02 -25.15 -7.52
CA VAL A 353 5.73 -25.32 -6.23
C VAL A 353 5.09 -24.40 -5.19
N ASP A 354 4.77 -24.91 -3.99
CA ASP A 354 4.25 -24.08 -2.90
C ASP A 354 5.24 -22.94 -2.59
N PRO A 355 4.86 -21.66 -2.74
CA PRO A 355 5.74 -20.51 -2.47
C PRO A 355 6.25 -20.43 -1.02
N ARG A 356 5.61 -21.14 -0.08
CA ARG A 356 6.00 -21.17 1.35
C ARG A 356 6.93 -22.31 1.71
N GLY A 357 7.08 -23.31 0.83
CA GLY A 357 7.96 -24.44 1.09
C GLY A 357 9.43 -24.02 1.14
N PRO A 358 10.28 -24.69 1.93
CA PRO A 358 11.73 -24.48 1.88
C PRO A 358 12.28 -24.82 0.49
N ARG A 359 13.26 -24.06 0.02
CA ARG A 359 13.85 -24.22 -1.32
C ARG A 359 15.34 -23.91 -1.31
N ASP A 360 16.12 -24.79 -1.92
CA ASP A 360 17.53 -24.54 -2.24
C ASP A 360 17.62 -23.93 -3.64
N VAL A 361 17.74 -22.60 -3.71
CA VAL A 361 17.85 -21.87 -4.98
C VAL A 361 19.31 -21.62 -5.29
N PHE A 362 19.83 -22.27 -6.33
CA PHE A 362 21.23 -22.12 -6.76
C PHE A 362 21.38 -21.42 -8.13
N ALA A 363 20.28 -21.18 -8.86
CA ALA A 363 20.29 -20.51 -10.17
C ALA A 363 18.95 -19.82 -10.49
N LYS A 364 18.97 -18.87 -11.43
CA LYS A 364 17.78 -18.20 -11.99
C LYS A 364 17.92 -18.09 -13.52
N GLY A 365 16.82 -18.35 -14.23
CA GLY A 365 16.76 -18.27 -15.69
C GLY A 365 15.59 -17.44 -16.20
N ILE A 366 15.40 -17.44 -17.52
CA ILE A 366 14.26 -16.79 -18.18
C ILE A 366 13.02 -17.70 -18.03
N ALA A 367 11.90 -17.11 -17.63
CA ALA A 367 10.62 -17.82 -17.49
C ALA A 367 9.98 -18.10 -18.87
N ALA A 368 10.54 -19.06 -19.61
CA ALA A 368 10.11 -19.40 -20.97
C ALA A 368 8.74 -20.10 -21.02
N SER A 369 8.43 -20.94 -20.02
CA SER A 369 7.16 -21.67 -19.91
C SER A 369 6.75 -21.78 -18.43
N PRO A 370 5.46 -21.63 -18.09
CA PRO A 370 4.98 -21.75 -16.72
C PRO A 370 4.94 -23.22 -16.25
N GLY A 371 5.17 -23.42 -14.95
CA GLY A 371 4.99 -24.72 -14.31
C GLY A 371 6.16 -25.14 -13.43
N ALA A 372 5.93 -26.20 -12.67
CA ALA A 372 6.90 -26.84 -11.80
C ALA A 372 7.17 -28.26 -12.29
N ALA A 373 8.45 -28.60 -12.40
CA ALA A 373 8.91 -29.94 -12.75
C ALA A 373 9.88 -30.45 -11.68
N THR A 374 9.80 -31.73 -11.38
CA THR A 374 10.70 -32.44 -10.46
C THR A 374 11.15 -33.72 -11.12
N GLY A 375 12.43 -34.03 -11.07
CA GLY A 375 12.97 -35.24 -11.67
C GLY A 375 14.49 -35.32 -11.57
N ARG A 376 15.05 -36.44 -11.99
CA ARG A 376 16.51 -36.62 -12.10
C ARG A 376 17.06 -35.80 -13.26
N ILE A 377 18.22 -35.18 -13.09
CA ILE A 377 18.90 -34.47 -14.17
C ILE A 377 19.38 -35.49 -15.21
N VAL A 378 19.08 -35.23 -16.47
CA VAL A 378 19.59 -35.96 -17.64
C VAL A 378 20.14 -34.95 -18.64
N PHE A 379 21.11 -35.36 -19.46
CA PHE A 379 21.84 -34.45 -20.36
C PHE A 379 21.60 -34.70 -21.86
N THR A 380 20.82 -35.72 -22.21
CA THR A 380 20.49 -36.07 -23.60
C THR A 380 19.00 -36.34 -23.77
N SER A 381 18.46 -36.05 -24.96
CA SER A 381 17.07 -36.35 -25.32
C SER A 381 16.77 -37.84 -25.22
N ALA A 382 17.69 -38.69 -25.68
CA ALA A 382 17.60 -40.15 -25.53
C ALA A 382 17.44 -40.59 -24.07
N ALA A 383 18.25 -40.05 -23.15
CA ALA A 383 18.14 -40.38 -21.73
C ALA A 383 16.81 -39.90 -21.11
N ALA A 384 16.31 -38.74 -21.55
CA ALA A 384 15.01 -38.24 -21.12
C ALA A 384 13.87 -39.15 -21.61
N GLN A 385 13.93 -39.62 -22.86
CA GLN A 385 12.97 -40.56 -23.43
C GLN A 385 13.01 -41.92 -22.72
N ASP A 386 14.20 -42.43 -22.41
CA ASP A 386 14.38 -43.67 -21.66
C ASP A 386 13.81 -43.56 -20.24
N SER A 387 14.03 -42.41 -19.56
CA SER A 387 13.41 -42.12 -18.27
C SER A 387 11.88 -42.09 -18.37
N ALA A 388 11.32 -41.45 -19.39
CA ALA A 388 9.88 -41.44 -19.63
C ALA A 388 9.31 -42.86 -19.86
N ASN A 389 10.01 -43.70 -20.63
CA ASN A 389 9.63 -45.10 -20.88
C ASN A 389 9.64 -45.95 -19.59
N ARG A 390 10.49 -45.61 -18.61
CA ARG A 390 10.52 -46.25 -17.29
C ARG A 390 9.53 -45.62 -16.29
N GLY A 391 8.80 -44.57 -16.67
CA GLY A 391 7.95 -43.81 -15.74
C GLY A 391 8.73 -43.01 -14.69
N GLU A 392 10.00 -42.71 -14.95
CA GLU A 392 10.86 -41.95 -14.05
C GLU A 392 10.83 -40.46 -14.45
N PRO A 393 10.40 -39.55 -13.57
CA PRO A 393 10.48 -38.12 -13.85
C PRO A 393 11.93 -37.66 -14.04
N CYS A 394 12.20 -36.90 -15.10
CA CYS A 394 13.51 -36.33 -15.40
C CYS A 394 13.44 -34.85 -15.76
N ILE A 395 14.58 -34.16 -15.67
CA ILE A 395 14.78 -32.78 -16.10
C ILE A 395 15.93 -32.78 -17.11
N LEU A 396 15.62 -32.46 -18.36
CA LEU A 396 16.61 -32.34 -19.42
C LEU A 396 17.39 -31.03 -19.28
N CYS A 397 18.69 -31.14 -19.00
CA CYS A 397 19.60 -30.01 -18.93
C CYS A 397 20.49 -30.01 -20.17
N ARG A 398 20.34 -28.98 -21.01
CA ARG A 398 21.11 -28.78 -22.24
C ARG A 398 21.68 -27.38 -22.26
N ARG A 399 22.81 -27.19 -22.96
CA ARG A 399 23.31 -25.85 -23.29
C ARG A 399 22.31 -25.11 -24.19
N GLU A 400 21.81 -25.81 -25.19
CA GLU A 400 20.72 -25.40 -26.08
C GLU A 400 19.96 -26.64 -26.58
N THR A 401 18.68 -26.46 -26.90
CA THR A 401 17.83 -27.50 -27.50
C THR A 401 17.78 -27.30 -29.00
N GLU A 402 18.06 -28.36 -29.75
CA GLU A 402 17.99 -28.40 -31.22
C GLU A 402 16.78 -29.23 -31.65
N PRO A 403 16.36 -29.18 -32.94
CA PRO A 403 15.22 -29.97 -33.42
C PRO A 403 15.38 -31.49 -33.38
N GLU A 404 16.61 -32.01 -33.23
CA GLU A 404 16.96 -33.43 -33.06
C GLU A 404 16.64 -33.94 -31.64
#